data_AF-A0A5R2N0K1-F1
#
_entry.id   AF-A0A5R2N0K1-F1
#
_cell.length_a   1.000
_cell.length_b   1.000
_cell.length_c   1.000
_cell.angle_alpha   90.00
_cell.angle_beta   90.00
_cell.angle_gamma   90.00
#
_symmetry.space_group_name_H-M   'P 1'
#
loop_
_entity.id
_entity.type
_entity.pdbx_description
1 polymer ?
#
loop_
_entity_poly.entity_id
_entity_poly.type
_entity_poly.pdbx_seq_one_letter_code
_entity_poly.pdbx_strand_id
1 'polypeptide(L)'
;IATMFLPPIVTLIPLYRLVGSIGLNASLAGIIVPNLANAFGIFLMRQFIAGVPDDLIDAARMDGASELLILFKIVAPSVAPAIAALALFAFVYHWNSYLWPLTVLQGNADAYPIVISL
;
A
#
# COMPACT_ATOMS: atom_id res chain seq x y z
N ILE A 1 8.62 -10.67 8.63
CA ILE A 1 8.79 -9.96 9.92
C ILE A 1 10.18 -9.32 10.01
N ALA A 2 11.28 -10.03 9.71
CA ALA A 2 12.63 -9.45 9.69
C ALA A 2 12.77 -8.15 8.84
N THR A 3 12.05 -8.06 7.71
CA THR A 3 12.03 -6.87 6.85
C THR A 3 11.28 -5.66 7.42
N MET A 4 10.44 -5.84 8.45
CA MET A 4 9.75 -4.72 9.13
C MET A 4 10.61 -4.05 10.20
N PHE A 5 11.73 -4.67 10.60
CA PHE A 5 12.66 -4.12 11.59
C PHE A 5 13.70 -3.17 10.98
N LEU A 6 13.78 -3.09 9.65
CA LEU A 6 14.70 -2.16 9.00
C LEU A 6 14.13 -0.74 9.10
N PRO A 7 14.86 0.24 9.66
CA PRO A 7 14.36 1.61 9.75
C PRO A 7 14.11 2.17 8.33
N PRO A 8 12.93 2.76 8.05
CA PRO A 8 12.59 3.27 6.71
C PRO A 8 13.61 4.26 6.14
N ILE A 9 14.30 5.01 7.01
CA ILE A 9 15.35 5.96 6.64
C ILE A 9 16.53 5.27 5.92
N VAL A 10 16.84 4.01 6.25
CA VAL A 10 17.93 3.25 5.65
C VAL A 10 17.60 2.87 4.21
N THR A 11 16.31 2.63 3.92
CA THR A 11 15.84 2.34 2.56
C THR A 11 15.68 3.57 1.67
N LEU A 12 15.77 4.78 2.23
CA LEU A 12 15.47 6.02 1.50
C LEU A 12 16.36 6.24 0.28
N ILE A 13 17.68 6.15 0.44
CA ILE A 13 18.64 6.39 -0.65
C ILE A 13 18.52 5.32 -1.75
N PRO A 14 18.49 4.01 -1.45
CA PRO A 14 18.27 2.99 -2.46
C PRO A 14 16.95 3.17 -3.22
N LEU A 15 15.87 3.47 -2.51
CA LEU A 15 14.54 3.64 -3.11
C LEU A 15 14.49 4.87 -4.02
N TYR A 16 15.09 5.98 -3.61
CA TYR A 16 15.21 7.18 -4.44
C TYR A 16 15.97 6.90 -5.75
N ARG A 17 17.09 6.17 -5.67
CA ARG A 17 17.85 5.78 -6.87
C ARG A 17 17.02 4.89 -7.81
N LEU A 18 16.23 3.98 -7.25
CA LEU A 18 15.35 3.09 -8.02
C LEU A 18 14.24 3.89 -8.73
N VAL A 19 13.58 4.82 -8.03
CA VAL A 19 12.56 5.72 -8.60
C VAL A 19 13.15 6.58 -9.72
N GLY A 20 14.39 7.04 -9.54
CA GLY A 20 15.12 7.75 -10.58
C GLY A 20 15.48 6.89 -11.79
N SER A 21 15.90 5.64 -11.58
CA SER A 21 16.26 4.76 -12.69
C SER A 21 15.07 4.34 -13.56
N ILE A 22 13.86 4.37 -13.00
CA ILE A 22 12.60 4.14 -13.74
C ILE A 22 11.96 5.43 -14.25
N GLY A 23 12.62 6.58 -14.11
CA GLY A 23 12.17 7.87 -14.66
C GLY A 23 10.98 8.50 -13.94
N LEU A 24 10.69 8.11 -12.70
CA LEU A 24 9.55 8.62 -11.93
C LEU A 24 9.90 9.80 -11.01
N ASN A 25 11.13 10.33 -11.10
CA ASN A 25 11.55 11.52 -10.35
C ASN A 25 10.68 12.75 -10.70
N ALA A 26 10.53 13.67 -9.74
CA ALA A 26 9.74 14.89 -9.89
C ALA A 26 8.27 14.67 -10.29
N SER A 27 7.70 13.50 -9.99
CA SER A 27 6.32 13.14 -10.33
C SER A 27 5.55 12.56 -9.14
N LEU A 28 4.23 12.74 -9.14
CA LEU A 28 3.34 12.10 -8.16
C LEU A 28 3.39 10.57 -8.26
N ALA A 29 3.62 10.02 -9.45
CA ALA A 29 3.80 8.58 -9.64
C ALA A 29 5.03 8.05 -8.88
N GLY A 30 6.12 8.83 -8.80
CA GLY A 30 7.29 8.51 -7.98
C GLY A 30 7.00 8.48 -6.48
N ILE A 31 5.96 9.17 -6.02
CA ILE A 31 5.48 9.08 -4.64
C ILE A 31 4.61 7.84 -4.45
N ILE A 32 3.65 7.63 -5.35
CA ILE A 32 2.58 6.64 -5.19
C ILE A 32 3.09 5.20 -5.42
N VAL A 33 3.77 4.96 -6.55
CA VAL A 33 4.12 3.60 -7.01
C VAL A 33 4.94 2.82 -5.98
N PRO A 34 5.99 3.39 -5.35
CA PRO A 34 6.79 2.64 -4.38
C PRO A 34 6.05 2.32 -3.07
N ASN A 35 4.99 3.07 -2.77
CA ASN A 35 4.21 2.93 -1.54
C ASN A 35 2.94 2.07 -1.71
N LEU A 36 2.64 1.61 -2.93
CA LEU A 36 1.38 0.93 -3.26
C LEU A 36 1.21 -0.39 -2.49
N ALA A 37 2.30 -1.10 -2.24
CA ALA A 37 2.32 -2.32 -1.45
C ALA A 37 3.38 -2.22 -0.37
N ASN A 38 2.98 -2.43 0.88
CA ASN A 38 3.89 -2.44 2.02
C ASN A 38 3.67 -3.67 2.89
N ALA A 39 4.72 -4.06 3.62
CA ALA A 39 4.72 -5.29 4.42
C ALA A 39 3.65 -5.29 5.52
N PHE A 40 3.33 -4.14 6.11
CA PHE A 40 2.31 -4.01 7.14
C PHE A 40 0.91 -4.30 6.57
N GLY A 41 0.55 -3.68 5.44
CA GLY A 41 -0.74 -3.91 4.78
C GLY A 41 -0.92 -5.36 4.34
N ILE A 42 0.11 -5.97 3.76
CA ILE A 42 0.09 -7.39 3.38
C ILE A 42 -0.10 -8.28 4.61
N PHE A 43 0.67 -8.03 5.68
CA PHE A 43 0.56 -8.80 6.91
C PHE A 43 -0.83 -8.68 7.53
N LEU A 44 -1.33 -7.45 7.70
CA LEU A 44 -2.64 -7.17 8.28
C LEU A 44 -3.75 -7.86 7.49
N MET A 45 -3.79 -7.65 6.18
CA MET A 45 -4.83 -8.25 5.32
C MET A 45 -4.76 -9.76 5.33
N ARG A 46 -3.56 -10.36 5.32
CA ARG A 46 -3.41 -11.82 5.44
C ARG A 46 -4.05 -12.34 6.72
N GLN A 47 -3.87 -11.65 7.86
CA GLN A 47 -4.46 -12.10 9.13
C GLN A 47 -5.99 -12.08 9.08
N PHE A 48 -6.59 -11.04 8.50
CA PHE A 48 -8.05 -10.95 8.37
C PHE A 48 -8.62 -11.94 7.36
N ILE A 49 -7.96 -12.10 6.21
CA ILE A 49 -8.40 -13.05 5.17
C ILE A 49 -8.32 -14.49 5.68
N ALA A 50 -7.32 -14.83 6.50
CA ALA A 50 -7.22 -16.15 7.14
C ALA A 50 -8.36 -16.44 8.13
N GLY A 51 -9.15 -15.44 8.51
CA GLY A 51 -10.37 -15.61 9.30
C GLY A 51 -11.64 -15.85 8.47
N VAL A 52 -11.56 -15.78 7.14
CA VAL A 52 -12.69 -16.11 6.25
C VAL A 52 -12.85 -17.62 6.20
N PRO A 53 -14.06 -18.19 6.44
CA PRO A 53 -14.27 -19.63 6.38
C PRO A 53 -13.96 -20.21 5.00
N ASP A 54 -13.12 -21.25 4.96
CA ASP A 54 -12.74 -21.95 3.71
C ASP A 54 -13.95 -22.59 3.02
N ASP A 55 -14.96 -23.04 3.77
CA ASP A 55 -16.19 -23.63 3.25
C ASP A 55 -16.91 -22.70 2.25
N LEU A 56 -16.88 -21.38 2.47
CA LEU A 56 -17.49 -20.40 1.57
C LEU A 56 -16.71 -20.29 0.25
N ILE A 57 -15.39 -20.39 0.32
CA ILE A 57 -14.50 -20.33 -0.84
C ILE A 57 -14.67 -21.61 -1.67
N ASP A 58 -14.71 -22.76 -1.03
CA ASP A 58 -14.86 -24.04 -1.70
C ASP A 58 -16.26 -24.21 -2.30
N ALA A 59 -17.32 -23.76 -1.62
CA ALA A 59 -18.66 -23.70 -2.21
C ALA A 59 -18.69 -22.85 -3.49
N ALA A 60 -18.05 -21.68 -3.48
CA ALA A 60 -17.98 -20.83 -4.66
C ALA A 60 -17.19 -21.46 -5.82
N ARG A 61 -16.13 -22.21 -5.52
CA ARG A 61 -15.39 -22.99 -6.55
C ARG A 61 -16.26 -24.10 -7.12
N MET A 62 -17.04 -24.79 -6.30
CA MET A 62 -18.00 -25.80 -6.75
C MET A 62 -19.09 -25.20 -7.66
N ASP A 63 -19.49 -23.96 -7.39
CA ASP A 63 -20.42 -23.17 -8.23
C ASP A 63 -19.76 -22.61 -9.51
N GLY A 64 -18.46 -22.89 -9.74
CA GLY A 64 -17.73 -22.46 -10.94
C GLY A 64 -17.27 -21.01 -10.92
N ALA A 65 -17.22 -20.36 -9.75
CA ALA A 65 -16.69 -19.01 -9.62
C ALA A 65 -15.17 -18.97 -9.89
N SER A 66 -14.72 -17.96 -10.64
CA SER A 66 -13.28 -17.71 -10.81
C SER A 66 -12.66 -17.09 -9.55
N GLU A 67 -11.35 -17.28 -9.34
CA GLU A 67 -10.64 -16.77 -8.16
C GLU A 67 -10.77 -15.25 -7.99
N LEU A 68 -10.77 -14.49 -9.09
CA LEU A 68 -11.02 -13.04 -9.04
C LEU A 68 -12.45 -12.72 -8.58
N LEU A 69 -13.44 -13.50 -9.03
CA LEU A 69 -14.82 -13.32 -8.61
C LEU A 69 -14.98 -13.65 -7.13
N ILE A 70 -14.36 -14.73 -6.65
CA ILE A 70 -14.33 -15.11 -5.23
C ILE A 70 -13.68 -14.00 -4.39
N LEU A 71 -12.54 -13.47 -4.84
CA LEU A 71 -11.85 -12.38 -4.16
C LEU A 71 -12.75 -11.15 -3.98
N PHE A 72 -13.39 -10.67 -5.05
CA PHE A 72 -14.16 -9.43 -5.00
C PHE A 72 -15.58 -9.59 -4.44
N LYS A 73 -16.23 -10.75 -4.64
CA LYS A 73 -17.62 -10.97 -4.21
C LYS A 73 -17.77 -11.64 -2.87
N ILE A 74 -16.75 -12.38 -2.40
CA ILE A 74 -16.82 -13.15 -1.16
C ILE A 74 -15.80 -12.61 -0.17
N VAL A 75 -14.50 -12.71 -0.49
CA VAL A 75 -13.44 -12.38 0.45
C VAL A 75 -13.44 -10.89 0.81
N ALA A 76 -13.42 -9.99 -0.19
CA ALA A 76 -13.35 -8.54 0.01
C ALA A 76 -14.49 -7.98 0.88
N PRO A 77 -15.79 -8.30 0.66
CA PRO A 77 -16.85 -7.84 1.55
C PRO A 77 -16.76 -8.47 2.95
N SER A 78 -16.33 -9.73 3.08
CA SER A 78 -16.15 -10.39 4.39
C SER A 78 -15.07 -9.71 5.24
N VAL A 79 -14.03 -9.13 4.62
CA VAL A 79 -12.97 -8.39 5.31
C VAL A 79 -13.07 -6.87 5.16
N ALA A 80 -14.24 -6.34 4.77
CA ALA A 80 -14.45 -4.90 4.59
C ALA A 80 -14.03 -4.04 5.81
N PRO A 81 -14.28 -4.44 7.07
CA PRO A 81 -13.78 -3.70 8.23
C PRO A 81 -12.25 -3.58 8.27
N ALA A 82 -11.54 -4.64 7.86
CA ALA A 82 -10.08 -4.65 7.80
C ALA A 82 -9.55 -3.74 6.69
N ILE A 83 -10.21 -3.74 5.53
CA ILE A 83 -9.90 -2.85 4.41
C ILE A 83 -10.05 -1.39 4.86
N ALA A 84 -11.13 -1.06 5.57
CA ALA A 84 -11.37 0.28 6.11
C ALA A 84 -10.29 0.70 7.10
N ALA A 85 -9.89 -0.19 8.02
CA ALA A 85 -8.81 0.07 8.97
C ALA A 85 -7.47 0.29 8.26
N LEU A 86 -7.14 -0.54 7.27
CA LEU A 86 -5.92 -0.38 6.48
C LEU A 86 -5.92 0.93 5.70
N ALA A 87 -7.05 1.29 5.08
CA ALA A 87 -7.20 2.55 4.36
C ALA A 87 -6.98 3.76 5.27
N LEU A 88 -7.52 3.73 6.49
CA LEU A 88 -7.31 4.77 7.50
C LEU A 88 -5.83 4.87 7.89
N PHE A 89 -5.18 3.74 8.20
CA PHE A 89 -3.77 3.74 8.56
C PHE A 89 -2.88 4.26 7.42
N ALA A 90 -3.16 3.83 6.18
CA ALA A 90 -2.45 4.30 5.00
C ALA A 90 -2.65 5.81 4.80
N PHE A 91 -3.88 6.29 4.94
CA PHE A 91 -4.19 7.73 4.82
C PHE A 91 -3.41 8.55 5.84
N VAL A 92 -3.50 8.21 7.13
CA VAL A 92 -2.80 8.94 8.20
C VAL A 92 -1.28 8.87 7.98
N TYR A 93 -0.75 7.71 7.60
CA TYR A 93 0.68 7.55 7.32
C TYR A 93 1.16 8.45 6.17
N HIS A 94 0.45 8.45 5.04
CA HIS A 94 0.82 9.27 3.89
C HIS A 94 0.60 10.76 4.12
N TRP A 95 -0.46 11.12 4.85
CA TRP A 95 -0.73 12.51 5.23
C TRP A 95 0.40 13.08 6.09
N ASN A 96 0.95 12.29 7.02
CA ASN A 96 2.04 12.71 7.90
C ASN A 96 3.45 12.48 7.29
N SER A 97 3.56 12.01 6.04
CA SER A 97 4.85 11.71 5.42
C SER A 97 5.45 12.96 4.77
N TYR A 98 6.63 13.38 5.25
CA TYR A 98 7.33 14.56 4.77
C TYR A 98 8.60 14.23 3.97
N LEU A 99 9.45 13.34 4.51
CA LEU A 99 10.78 13.09 3.97
C LEU A 99 10.75 12.52 2.54
N TRP A 100 9.83 11.59 2.27
CA TRP A 100 9.76 10.94 0.96
C TRP A 100 9.29 11.89 -0.15
N PRO A 101 8.15 12.60 -0.02
CA PRO A 101 7.73 13.59 -1.01
C PRO A 101 8.77 14.69 -1.25
N LEU A 102 9.40 15.19 -0.18
CA LEU A 102 10.45 16.21 -0.31
C LEU A 102 11.65 15.71 -1.13
N THR A 103 12.03 14.44 -0.97
CA THR A 103 13.18 13.85 -1.68
C THR A 103 12.85 13.60 -3.15
N VAL A 104 11.64 13.15 -3.47
CA VAL A 104 11.24 12.77 -4.84
C VAL A 104 10.81 13.97 -5.70
N LEU A 105 10.19 14.99 -5.11
CA LEU A 105 9.64 16.15 -5.83
C LEU A 105 10.61 17.33 -5.99
N GLN A 106 11.89 17.17 -5.65
CA GLN A 106 12.88 18.25 -5.81
C GLN A 106 12.85 18.79 -7.25
N GLY A 107 12.46 20.06 -7.41
CA GLY A 107 12.36 20.74 -8.71
C GLY A 107 10.94 20.96 -9.26
N ASN A 108 9.89 20.45 -8.60
CA ASN A 108 8.49 20.68 -8.99
C ASN A 108 7.69 21.24 -7.81
N ALA A 109 7.74 22.57 -7.64
CA ALA A 109 7.16 23.25 -6.48
C ALA A 109 5.63 23.21 -6.42
N ASP A 110 4.97 23.09 -7.58
CA ASP A 110 3.52 23.05 -7.67
C ASP A 110 2.91 21.70 -7.21
N ALA A 111 3.75 20.65 -7.14
CA ALA A 111 3.31 19.32 -6.72
C ALA A 111 3.54 19.03 -5.23
N TYR A 112 4.03 20.00 -4.45
CA TYR A 112 4.29 19.78 -3.04
C TYR A 112 2.99 19.51 -2.25
N PRO A 113 2.95 18.46 -1.41
CA PRO A 113 1.83 18.24 -0.51
C PRO A 113 1.67 19.40 0.47
N ILE A 114 0.42 19.69 0.87
CA ILE A 114 0.04 20.82 1.76
C ILE A 114 0.88 20.87 3.05
N VAL A 115 1.30 19.71 3.56
CA VAL A 115 2.13 19.60 4.77
C VAL A 115 3.55 20.18 4.60
N ILE A 116 4.04 20.30 3.36
CA ILE A 116 5.35 20.90 3.04
C ILE A 116 5.26 22.41 2.85
N SER A 117 4.07 22.95 2.57
CA SER A 117 3.84 24.38 2.31
C SER A 117 3.56 25.23 3.56
N LEU A 118 3.47 24.61 4.74
CA LEU A 118 3.34 25.28 6.04
C LEU A 118 4.70 25.39 6.72
#